data_AF-A0A9P3LLC2-F1
#
_entry.id   AF-A0A9P3LLC2-F1
#
_cell.length_a   1.000
_cell.length_b   1.000
_cell.length_c   1.000
_cell.angle_alpha   90.00
_cell.angle_beta   90.00
_cell.angle_gamma   90.00
#
_symmetry.space_group_name_H-M   'P 1'
#
loop_
_entity.id
_entity.type
_entity.pdbx_description
1 polymer ?
#
loop_
_entity_poly.entity_id
_entity_poly.type
_entity_poly.pdbx_seq_one_letter_code
_entity_poly.pdbx_strand_id
1 'polypeptide(L)'
;MALARLPLELLLHVLAYLSVPDILALRQTSHALAQLTRERAVWADALRTHVVDAGIPVHTPREQDPAALPSAALERAVVHALRVRQNWTAARPRASAVVEVRTVPPEAQRHARTYAAHFLLGTDDRYLLTMTRLDRTPREYVVQCWDLHRPDVPCVARYSTPNLRGMQVNSEGGHPVVLTITREVPNEGIVTFACGIDFSATDPDNAFEVLQQFESLGTPVKLDASTFFATDDSHRITAYSVETGSVLYVLRVPLMHNDQTVFLEEHKPLALQPIGAFLLTFTQQWTHLYFLPPPTSPPTSPPITPPTTTT
;
A
#
# COMPACT_ATOMS: atom_id res chain seq x y z
N MET A 1 -39.69 -21.78 27.40
CA MET A 1 -38.32 -21.39 27.01
C MET A 1 -37.50 -21.11 28.27
N ALA A 2 -36.66 -22.07 28.71
CA ALA A 2 -35.87 -21.92 29.94
C ALA A 2 -34.71 -20.92 29.79
N LEU A 3 -34.14 -20.80 28.58
CA LEU A 3 -33.01 -19.92 28.31
C LEU A 3 -33.33 -18.44 28.59
N ALA A 4 -34.51 -17.97 28.18
CA ALA A 4 -34.93 -16.58 28.38
C ALA A 4 -35.15 -16.17 29.86
N ARG A 5 -35.09 -17.12 30.80
CA ARG A 5 -35.18 -16.85 32.25
C ARG A 5 -33.82 -16.66 32.91
N LEU A 6 -32.73 -16.89 32.18
CA LEU A 6 -31.38 -16.67 32.70
C LEU A 6 -31.10 -15.16 32.82
N PRO A 7 -30.32 -14.75 33.84
CA PRO A 7 -29.74 -13.42 33.90
C PRO A 7 -29.01 -13.03 32.61
N LEU A 8 -29.11 -11.75 32.23
CA LEU A 8 -28.50 -11.20 31.01
C LEU A 8 -27.02 -11.56 30.88
N GLU A 9 -26.25 -11.41 31.97
CA GLU A 9 -24.83 -11.72 32.01
C GLU A 9 -24.51 -13.18 31.66
N LEU A 10 -25.32 -14.12 32.14
CA LEU A 10 -25.13 -15.55 31.81
C LEU A 10 -25.47 -15.82 30.35
N LEU A 11 -26.46 -15.12 29.80
CA LEU A 11 -26.79 -15.24 28.38
C LEU A 11 -25.67 -14.67 27.49
N LEU A 12 -25.12 -13.50 27.84
CA LEU A 12 -23.96 -12.93 27.14
C LEU A 12 -22.74 -13.85 27.24
N HIS A 13 -22.51 -14.45 28.41
CA HIS A 13 -21.44 -15.42 28.59
C HIS A 13 -21.62 -16.67 27.72
N VAL A 14 -22.85 -17.20 27.61
CA VAL A 14 -23.16 -18.32 26.70
C VAL A 14 -22.91 -17.93 25.24
N LEU A 15 -23.32 -16.73 24.83
CA LEU A 15 -23.12 -16.23 23.46
C LEU A 15 -21.64 -16.11 23.07
N ALA A 16 -20.75 -15.82 24.03
CA ALA A 16 -19.30 -15.73 23.79
C ALA A 16 -18.67 -17.06 23.34
N TYR A 17 -19.31 -18.20 23.62
CA TYR A 17 -18.85 -19.52 23.17
C TYR A 17 -19.47 -19.98 21.85
N LEU A 18 -20.41 -19.22 21.28
CA LEU A 18 -21.08 -19.60 20.05
C LEU A 18 -20.29 -19.15 18.83
N SER A 19 -20.40 -19.91 17.74
CA SER A 19 -19.94 -19.47 16.43
C SER A 19 -20.86 -18.38 15.88
N VAL A 20 -20.36 -17.53 14.98
CA VAL A 20 -21.18 -16.48 14.34
C VAL A 20 -22.43 -17.04 13.64
N PRO A 21 -22.38 -18.17 12.90
CA PRO A 21 -23.60 -18.82 12.40
C PRO A 21 -24.60 -19.21 13.49
N ASP A 22 -24.15 -19.73 14.63
CA ASP A 22 -25.02 -20.13 15.74
C ASP A 22 -25.68 -18.93 16.41
N ILE A 23 -24.96 -17.82 16.58
CA ILE A 23 -25.51 -16.55 17.07
C ILE A 23 -26.64 -16.07 16.14
N LEU A 24 -26.41 -16.12 14.82
CA LEU A 24 -27.40 -15.73 13.81
C LEU A 24 -28.60 -16.68 13.77
N ALA A 25 -28.40 -17.98 14.00
CA ALA A 25 -29.49 -18.95 14.11
C ALA A 25 -30.31 -18.72 15.38
N LEU A 26 -29.67 -18.47 16.52
CA LEU A 26 -30.31 -18.20 17.81
C LEU A 26 -31.23 -16.97 17.72
N ARG A 27 -30.82 -15.93 16.99
CA ARG A 27 -31.62 -14.73 16.71
C ARG A 27 -32.99 -15.06 16.10
N GLN A 28 -33.11 -16.13 15.32
CA GLN A 28 -34.35 -16.51 14.64
C GLN A 28 -35.34 -17.27 15.53
N THR A 29 -34.98 -17.54 16.79
CA THR A 29 -35.78 -18.42 17.68
C THR A 29 -36.79 -17.68 18.55
N SER A 30 -36.53 -16.44 18.97
CA SER A 30 -37.43 -15.63 19.79
C SER A 30 -37.09 -14.14 19.76
N HIS A 31 -38.06 -13.26 20.07
CA HIS A 31 -37.83 -11.81 20.12
C HIS A 31 -36.78 -11.40 21.17
N ALA A 32 -36.79 -12.03 22.34
CA ALA A 32 -35.82 -11.72 23.41
C ALA A 32 -34.39 -12.04 22.98
N LEU A 33 -34.17 -13.23 22.38
CA LEU A 33 -32.87 -13.62 21.85
C LEU A 33 -32.49 -12.79 20.61
N ALA A 34 -33.47 -12.35 19.82
CA ALA A 34 -33.23 -11.46 18.71
C ALA A 34 -32.72 -10.08 19.15
N GLN A 35 -33.24 -9.54 20.25
CA GLN A 35 -32.75 -8.30 20.86
C GLN A 35 -31.36 -8.51 21.46
N LEU A 36 -31.18 -9.56 22.25
CA LEU A 36 -29.91 -9.87 22.90
C LEU A 36 -28.76 -10.07 21.90
N THR A 37 -28.96 -10.84 20.83
CA THR A 37 -27.94 -11.08 19.78
C THR A 37 -27.64 -9.84 18.94
N ARG A 38 -28.32 -8.71 19.17
CA ARG A 38 -28.00 -7.40 18.57
C ARG A 38 -27.24 -6.49 19.53
N GLU A 39 -26.96 -6.93 20.76
CA GLU A 39 -26.15 -6.18 21.70
C GLU A 39 -24.73 -6.01 21.20
N ARG A 40 -24.16 -4.82 21.43
CA ARG A 40 -22.81 -4.47 20.97
C ARG A 40 -21.76 -5.42 21.55
N ALA A 41 -21.91 -5.82 22.81
CA ALA A 41 -20.99 -6.72 23.51
C ALA A 41 -20.83 -8.06 22.79
N VAL A 42 -21.91 -8.62 22.22
CA VAL A 42 -21.88 -9.89 21.48
C VAL A 42 -20.99 -9.79 20.25
N TRP A 43 -21.15 -8.71 19.47
CA TRP A 43 -20.38 -8.53 18.24
C TRP A 43 -18.95 -8.03 18.48
N ALA A 44 -18.71 -7.31 19.58
CA ALA A 44 -17.36 -6.95 19.99
C ALA A 44 -16.56 -8.19 20.42
N ASP A 45 -17.18 -9.10 21.18
CA ASP A 45 -16.56 -10.37 21.53
C ASP A 45 -16.33 -11.24 20.29
N ALA A 46 -17.33 -11.38 19.41
CA ALA A 46 -17.20 -12.14 18.18
C ALA A 46 -16.13 -11.59 17.22
N LEU A 47 -15.96 -10.26 17.15
CA LEU A 47 -14.89 -9.63 16.39
C LEU A 47 -13.52 -10.03 16.94
N ARG A 48 -13.33 -9.96 18.26
CA ARG A 48 -12.09 -10.36 18.90
C ARG A 48 -11.79 -11.85 18.67
N THR A 49 -12.71 -12.72 19.07
CA THR A 49 -12.46 -14.17 19.15
C THR A 49 -12.44 -14.85 17.78
N HIS A 50 -13.37 -14.50 16.88
CA HIS A 50 -13.50 -15.19 15.59
C HIS A 50 -12.73 -14.51 14.46
N VAL A 51 -12.30 -13.26 14.62
CA VAL A 51 -11.66 -12.49 13.54
C VAL A 51 -10.24 -12.06 13.91
N VAL A 52 -10.07 -11.29 14.99
CA VAL A 52 -8.76 -10.76 15.41
C VAL A 52 -7.82 -11.89 15.86
N ASP A 53 -8.26 -12.74 16.78
CA ASP A 53 -7.46 -13.85 17.31
C ASP A 53 -7.14 -14.90 16.22
N ALA A 54 -7.99 -14.98 15.19
CA ALA A 54 -7.78 -15.82 14.01
C ALA A 54 -6.84 -15.20 12.95
N GLY A 55 -6.35 -13.97 13.17
CA GLY A 55 -5.53 -13.24 12.21
C GLY A 55 -6.26 -12.90 10.90
N ILE A 56 -7.59 -12.78 10.93
CA ILE A 56 -8.39 -12.44 9.76
C ILE A 56 -8.45 -10.91 9.64
N PRO A 57 -8.09 -10.32 8.48
CA PRO A 57 -8.21 -8.89 8.27
C PRO A 57 -9.67 -8.42 8.41
N VAL A 58 -9.88 -7.34 9.16
CA VAL A 58 -11.18 -6.69 9.31
C VAL A 58 -11.22 -5.47 8.40
N HIS A 59 -12.19 -5.42 7.49
CA HIS A 59 -12.49 -4.21 6.74
C HIS A 59 -13.43 -3.33 7.57
N THR A 60 -12.88 -2.38 8.31
CA THR A 60 -13.63 -1.25 8.87
C THR A 60 -13.37 0.00 8.02
N PRO A 61 -14.32 0.95 7.92
CA PRO A 61 -14.03 2.27 7.36
C PRO A 61 -12.75 2.82 8.02
N ARG A 62 -11.80 3.31 7.21
CA ARG A 62 -10.35 3.40 7.51
C ARG A 62 -9.96 4.33 8.68
N GLU A 63 -10.91 4.88 9.41
CA GLU A 63 -10.71 5.85 10.50
C GLU A 63 -11.56 5.57 11.75
N GLN A 64 -12.37 4.49 11.75
CA GLN A 64 -13.24 4.20 12.87
C GLN A 64 -12.60 3.16 13.78
N ASP A 65 -12.28 3.58 15.01
CA ASP A 65 -11.95 2.67 16.10
C ASP A 65 -13.07 1.61 16.21
N PRO A 66 -12.75 0.31 16.12
CA PRO A 66 -13.74 -0.76 16.34
C PRO A 66 -14.51 -0.58 17.66
N ALA A 67 -13.89 0.04 18.67
CA ALA A 67 -14.50 0.37 19.96
C ALA A 67 -15.58 1.46 19.86
N ALA A 68 -15.61 2.26 18.79
CA ALA A 68 -16.62 3.31 18.54
C ALA A 68 -17.75 2.90 17.59
N LEU A 69 -17.65 1.75 16.90
CA LEU A 69 -18.65 1.34 15.91
C LEU A 69 -20.05 1.11 16.53
N PRO A 70 -21.16 1.33 15.82
CA PRO A 70 -22.45 0.85 16.28
C PRO A 70 -22.51 -0.69 16.18
N SER A 71 -23.34 -1.33 17.01
CA SER A 71 -23.47 -2.80 17.04
C SER A 71 -23.73 -3.41 15.64
N ALA A 72 -24.66 -2.80 14.88
CA ALA A 72 -24.97 -3.26 13.53
C ALA A 72 -23.79 -3.14 12.54
N ALA A 73 -22.87 -2.19 12.75
CA ALA A 73 -21.66 -2.09 11.92
C ALA A 73 -20.63 -3.15 12.31
N LEU A 74 -20.46 -3.43 13.61
CA LEU A 74 -19.63 -4.56 14.06
C LEU A 74 -20.12 -5.88 13.50
N GLU A 75 -21.43 -6.15 13.59
CA GLU A 75 -22.02 -7.35 13.01
C GLU A 75 -21.68 -7.49 11.53
N ARG A 76 -21.89 -6.43 10.74
CA ARG A 76 -21.55 -6.43 9.31
C ARG A 76 -20.06 -6.69 9.08
N ALA A 77 -19.18 -6.05 9.84
CA ALA A 77 -17.74 -6.22 9.71
C ALA A 77 -17.31 -7.66 10.01
N VAL A 78 -17.80 -8.26 11.10
CA VAL A 78 -17.53 -9.65 11.49
C VAL A 78 -18.02 -10.62 10.43
N VAL A 79 -19.30 -10.51 10.03
CA VAL A 79 -19.90 -11.40 9.03
C VAL A 79 -19.18 -11.27 7.68
N HIS A 80 -18.82 -10.04 7.29
CA HIS A 80 -18.09 -9.80 6.06
C HIS A 80 -16.69 -10.42 6.10
N ALA A 81 -15.91 -10.18 7.16
CA ALA A 81 -14.56 -10.72 7.33
C ALA A 81 -14.55 -12.26 7.26
N LEU A 82 -15.49 -12.92 7.95
CA LEU A 82 -15.63 -14.37 7.93
C LEU A 82 -16.04 -14.90 6.54
N ARG A 83 -16.96 -14.22 5.85
CA ARG A 83 -17.37 -14.58 4.49
C ARG A 83 -16.21 -14.44 3.51
N VAL A 84 -15.45 -13.35 3.60
CA VAL A 84 -14.25 -13.10 2.80
C VAL A 84 -13.24 -14.21 3.06
N ARG A 85 -12.92 -14.50 4.33
CA ARG A 85 -12.03 -15.60 4.71
C ARG A 85 -12.47 -16.93 4.09
N GLN A 86 -13.75 -17.29 4.26
CA GLN A 86 -14.31 -18.53 3.71
C GLN A 86 -14.14 -18.61 2.18
N ASN A 87 -14.41 -17.51 1.46
CA ASN A 87 -14.24 -17.45 0.01
C ASN A 87 -12.76 -17.59 -0.41
N TRP A 88 -11.85 -16.91 0.29
CA TRP A 88 -10.41 -16.98 0.04
C TRP A 88 -9.83 -18.37 0.30
N THR A 89 -10.34 -19.09 1.31
CA THR A 89 -9.88 -20.44 1.65
C THR A 89 -10.65 -21.55 0.94
N ALA A 90 -11.65 -21.22 0.12
CA ALA A 90 -12.41 -22.21 -0.63
C ALA A 90 -11.54 -22.85 -1.72
N ALA A 91 -11.79 -24.13 -2.04
CA ALA A 91 -11.11 -24.80 -3.15
C ALA A 91 -11.30 -24.11 -4.52
N ARG A 92 -12.37 -23.30 -4.64
CA ARG A 92 -12.67 -22.48 -5.82
C ARG A 92 -13.19 -21.10 -5.35
N PRO A 93 -12.30 -20.14 -5.05
CA PRO A 93 -12.69 -18.79 -4.68
C PRO A 93 -13.55 -18.17 -5.79
N ARG A 94 -14.58 -17.42 -5.41
CA ARG A 94 -15.46 -16.73 -6.36
C ARG A 94 -15.19 -15.24 -6.34
N ALA A 95 -15.05 -14.63 -7.51
CA ALA A 95 -15.01 -13.19 -7.63
C ALA A 95 -16.37 -12.61 -7.20
N SER A 96 -16.35 -11.62 -6.31
CA SER A 96 -17.56 -10.90 -5.89
C SER A 96 -17.98 -9.83 -6.90
N ALA A 97 -17.01 -9.29 -7.65
CA ALA A 97 -17.21 -8.32 -8.71
C ALA A 97 -16.16 -8.54 -9.81
N VAL A 98 -16.51 -8.17 -11.04
CA VAL A 98 -15.60 -8.18 -12.19
C VAL A 98 -15.71 -6.81 -12.85
N VAL A 99 -14.56 -6.15 -13.01
CA VAL A 99 -14.44 -4.85 -13.67
C VAL A 99 -13.45 -5.01 -14.81
N GLU A 100 -13.86 -4.63 -16.03
CA GLU A 100 -12.99 -4.65 -17.20
C GLU A 100 -12.33 -3.29 -17.37
N VAL A 101 -10.99 -3.25 -17.32
CA VAL A 101 -10.19 -2.03 -17.53
C VAL A 101 -9.48 -2.14 -18.87
N ARG A 102 -9.74 -1.20 -19.77
CA ARG A 102 -9.14 -1.17 -21.11
C ARG A 102 -7.92 -0.26 -21.13
N THR A 103 -6.75 -0.83 -20.87
CA THR A 103 -5.51 -0.06 -20.75
C THR A 103 -5.06 0.59 -22.05
N VAL A 104 -5.41 0.01 -23.20
CA VAL A 104 -5.01 0.51 -24.52
C VAL A 104 -6.17 0.45 -25.51
N PRO A 105 -6.14 1.27 -26.59
CA PRO A 105 -7.06 1.13 -27.70
C PRO A 105 -6.99 -0.28 -28.31
N PRO A 106 -8.10 -0.82 -28.87
CA PRO A 106 -8.13 -2.15 -29.48
C PRO A 106 -7.02 -2.37 -30.52
N GLU A 107 -6.71 -1.34 -31.30
CA GLU A 107 -5.67 -1.35 -32.34
C GLU A 107 -4.28 -1.69 -31.77
N ALA A 108 -3.98 -1.21 -30.56
CA ALA A 108 -2.69 -1.35 -29.91
C ALA A 108 -2.59 -2.61 -29.03
N GLN A 109 -3.70 -3.31 -28.79
CA GLN A 109 -3.78 -4.42 -27.83
C GLN A 109 -2.84 -5.59 -28.16
N ARG A 110 -2.60 -5.85 -29.45
CA ARG A 110 -1.67 -6.91 -29.89
C ARG A 110 -0.20 -6.62 -29.56
N HIS A 111 0.12 -5.37 -29.29
CA HIS A 111 1.46 -4.87 -29.01
C HIS A 111 1.57 -4.30 -27.60
N ALA A 112 0.60 -4.59 -26.72
CA ALA A 112 0.56 -4.05 -25.38
C ALA A 112 0.62 -5.18 -24.35
N ARG A 113 1.37 -4.94 -23.27
CA ARG A 113 1.38 -5.84 -22.11
C ARG A 113 1.39 -5.05 -20.81
N THR A 114 0.40 -5.31 -19.95
CA THR A 114 0.36 -4.75 -18.60
C THR A 114 1.27 -5.57 -17.68
N TYR A 115 2.21 -4.91 -17.02
CA TYR A 115 3.22 -5.54 -16.16
C TYR A 115 2.92 -5.40 -14.67
N ALA A 116 2.20 -4.34 -14.30
CA ALA A 116 1.90 -4.05 -12.92
C ALA A 116 0.50 -3.43 -12.78
N ALA A 117 -0.14 -3.73 -11.66
CA ALA A 117 -1.40 -3.16 -11.23
C ALA A 117 -1.34 -2.95 -9.72
N HIS A 118 -1.67 -1.74 -9.26
CA HIS A 118 -1.57 -1.35 -7.84
C HIS A 118 -2.82 -0.55 -7.44
N PHE A 119 -3.42 -0.87 -6.30
CA PHE A 119 -4.44 0.00 -5.71
C PHE A 119 -3.78 1.19 -5.03
N LEU A 120 -4.38 2.38 -5.15
CA LEU A 120 -3.94 3.55 -4.40
C LEU A 120 -4.43 3.48 -2.96
N LEU A 121 -3.49 3.38 -2.03
CA LEU A 121 -3.79 3.38 -0.61
C LEU A 121 -4.31 4.76 -0.17
N GLY A 122 -5.18 4.78 0.85
CA GLY A 122 -5.81 6.00 1.36
C GLY A 122 -7.01 6.49 0.53
N THR A 123 -7.44 5.73 -0.49
CA THR A 123 -8.54 6.13 -1.38
C THR A 123 -9.70 5.15 -1.41
N ASP A 124 -9.93 4.41 -0.31
CA ASP A 124 -10.96 3.36 -0.21
C ASP A 124 -10.92 2.33 -1.35
N ASP A 125 -9.71 2.01 -1.83
CA ASP A 125 -9.45 1.11 -2.97
C ASP A 125 -10.18 1.53 -4.26
N ARG A 126 -10.56 2.80 -4.37
CA ARG A 126 -11.25 3.40 -5.52
C ARG A 126 -10.39 3.42 -6.76
N TYR A 127 -9.11 3.70 -6.61
CA TYR A 127 -8.23 3.95 -7.73
C TYR A 127 -7.26 2.80 -7.99
N LEU A 128 -7.14 2.42 -9.26
CA LEU A 128 -6.20 1.42 -9.73
C LEU A 128 -5.14 2.09 -10.62
N LEU A 129 -3.88 1.97 -10.26
CA LEU A 129 -2.76 2.26 -11.15
C LEU A 129 -2.41 1.03 -11.98
N THR A 130 -2.17 1.22 -13.27
CA THR A 130 -1.66 0.18 -14.17
C THR A 130 -0.45 0.69 -14.93
N MET A 131 0.52 -0.19 -15.16
CA MET A 131 1.70 0.10 -15.99
C MET A 131 1.71 -0.85 -17.20
N THR A 132 1.60 -0.28 -18.39
CA THR A 132 1.50 -1.01 -19.65
C THR A 132 2.65 -0.65 -20.57
N ARG A 133 3.40 -1.65 -21.04
CA ARG A 133 4.40 -1.45 -22.11
C ARG A 133 3.73 -1.58 -23.46
N LEU A 134 4.03 -0.65 -24.35
CA LEU A 134 3.70 -0.71 -25.76
C LEU A 134 4.96 -1.10 -26.53
N ASP A 135 4.88 -2.19 -27.28
CA ASP A 135 5.94 -2.73 -28.14
C ASP A 135 6.04 -1.90 -29.44
N ARG A 136 6.21 -0.59 -29.28
CA ARG A 136 6.57 0.37 -30.33
C ARG A 136 8.08 0.56 -30.35
N THR A 137 8.58 1.19 -31.40
CA THR A 137 9.99 1.60 -31.50
C THR A 137 10.06 3.13 -31.57
N PRO A 138 10.59 3.83 -30.55
CA PRO A 138 11.13 3.29 -29.29
C PRO A 138 10.06 2.67 -28.38
N ARG A 139 10.48 1.82 -27.43
CA ARG A 139 9.57 1.21 -26.45
C ARG A 139 8.96 2.30 -25.58
N GLU A 140 7.64 2.27 -25.45
CA GLU A 140 6.86 3.26 -24.72
C GLU A 140 6.19 2.58 -23.52
N TYR A 141 6.19 3.23 -22.36
CA TYR A 141 5.51 2.77 -21.16
C TYR A 141 4.45 3.79 -20.79
N VAL A 142 3.23 3.29 -20.56
CA VAL A 142 2.08 4.10 -20.17
C VAL A 142 1.66 3.71 -18.76
N VAL A 143 1.68 4.68 -17.86
CA VAL A 143 1.15 4.59 -16.50
C VAL A 143 -0.23 5.23 -16.52
N GLN A 144 -1.24 4.54 -16.00
CA GLN A 144 -2.63 5.02 -16.00
C GLN A 144 -3.26 4.81 -14.63
N CYS A 145 -4.06 5.77 -14.19
CA CYS A 145 -4.90 5.68 -13.01
C CYS A 145 -6.37 5.58 -13.43
N TRP A 146 -7.10 4.60 -12.87
CA TRP A 146 -8.49 4.29 -13.20
C TRP A 146 -9.37 4.49 -11.97
N ASP A 147 -10.55 5.10 -12.14
CA ASP A 147 -11.55 5.24 -11.08
C ASP A 147 -12.55 4.08 -11.13
N LEU A 148 -12.39 3.10 -10.23
CA LEU A 148 -13.19 1.88 -10.19
C LEU A 148 -14.60 2.08 -9.61
N HIS A 149 -14.86 3.20 -8.93
CA HIS A 149 -16.18 3.49 -8.39
C HIS A 149 -17.13 4.10 -9.42
N ARG A 150 -16.61 4.48 -10.58
CA ARG A 150 -17.42 4.98 -11.69
C ARG A 150 -17.80 3.85 -12.66
N PRO A 151 -19.03 3.85 -13.19
CA PRO A 151 -19.53 2.75 -14.03
C PRO A 151 -18.76 2.59 -15.35
N ASP A 152 -18.20 3.69 -15.86
CA ASP A 152 -17.40 3.75 -17.09
C ASP A 152 -15.91 3.49 -16.86
N VAL A 153 -15.48 3.37 -15.60
CA VAL A 153 -14.09 3.16 -15.17
C VAL A 153 -13.11 4.07 -15.93
N PRO A 154 -13.28 5.40 -15.85
CA PRO A 154 -12.51 6.32 -16.67
C PRO A 154 -11.04 6.32 -16.24
N CYS A 155 -10.17 6.55 -17.22
CA CYS A 155 -8.77 6.88 -16.98
C CYS A 155 -8.73 8.33 -16.45
N VAL A 156 -8.40 8.52 -15.18
CA VAL A 156 -8.36 9.84 -14.53
C VAL A 156 -6.97 10.47 -14.56
N ALA A 157 -5.92 9.67 -14.75
CA ALA A 157 -4.57 10.17 -14.97
C ALA A 157 -3.81 9.26 -15.92
N ARG A 158 -2.97 9.83 -16.78
CA ARG A 158 -2.12 9.12 -17.74
C ARG A 158 -0.76 9.79 -17.83
N TYR A 159 0.29 8.97 -17.82
CA TYR A 159 1.66 9.40 -18.06
C TYR A 159 2.31 8.44 -19.05
N SER A 160 2.97 8.97 -20.08
CA SER A 160 3.73 8.16 -21.05
C SER A 160 5.21 8.54 -21.02
N THR A 161 6.08 7.54 -21.05
CA THR A 161 7.52 7.76 -21.17
C THR A 161 8.22 6.64 -21.93
N PRO A 162 9.22 6.97 -22.76
CA PRO A 162 10.23 5.99 -23.15
C PRO A 162 11.18 5.69 -21.98
N ASN A 163 11.98 4.63 -22.11
CA ASN A 163 13.11 4.31 -21.22
C ASN A 163 12.77 4.22 -19.71
N LEU A 164 11.59 3.72 -19.38
CA LEU A 164 11.20 3.48 -18.00
C LEU A 164 12.11 2.40 -17.38
N ARG A 165 12.76 2.74 -16.26
CA ARG A 165 13.51 1.80 -15.43
C ARG A 165 12.62 1.13 -14.39
N GLY A 166 11.64 1.86 -13.86
CA GLY A 166 10.59 1.29 -13.04
C GLY A 166 9.69 2.35 -12.42
N MET A 167 8.72 1.88 -11.63
CA MET A 167 7.75 2.70 -10.91
C MET A 167 7.51 2.08 -9.53
N GLN A 168 7.31 2.91 -8.51
CA GLN A 168 6.89 2.46 -7.18
C GLN A 168 5.71 3.31 -6.71
N VAL A 169 4.68 2.65 -6.19
CA VAL A 169 3.50 3.30 -5.60
C VAL A 169 3.71 3.43 -4.11
N ASN A 170 3.27 4.54 -3.52
CA ASN A 170 3.50 4.80 -2.11
C ASN A 170 2.73 3.78 -1.26
N SER A 171 3.45 3.20 -0.30
CA SER A 171 2.88 2.27 0.68
C SER A 171 2.07 3.00 1.76
N GLU A 172 2.25 4.33 1.89
CA GLU A 172 1.46 5.18 2.78
C GLU A 172 0.31 5.84 2.00
N GLY A 173 -0.92 5.65 2.48
CA GLY A 173 -2.10 6.28 1.91
C GLY A 173 -2.23 7.75 2.34
N GLY A 174 -2.67 8.62 1.42
CA GLY A 174 -2.87 10.05 1.69
C GLY A 174 -1.61 10.90 1.61
N HIS A 175 -0.44 10.30 1.39
CA HIS A 175 0.79 11.04 1.15
C HIS A 175 0.72 11.83 -0.18
N PRO A 176 1.22 13.09 -0.25
CA PRO A 176 1.15 13.90 -1.48
C PRO A 176 1.86 13.26 -2.68
N VAL A 177 3.02 12.64 -2.44
CA VAL A 177 3.70 11.79 -3.43
C VAL A 177 3.02 10.43 -3.46
N VAL A 178 2.26 10.18 -4.51
CA VAL A 178 1.50 8.94 -4.73
C VAL A 178 2.35 7.86 -5.37
N LEU A 179 3.28 8.24 -6.25
CA LEU A 179 4.21 7.31 -6.89
C LEU A 179 5.53 7.97 -7.27
N THR A 180 6.53 7.16 -7.55
CA THR A 180 7.78 7.58 -8.18
C THR A 180 7.95 6.89 -9.52
N ILE A 181 8.39 7.63 -10.53
CA ILE A 181 8.73 7.13 -11.87
C ILE A 181 10.23 7.32 -12.08
N THR A 182 10.97 6.23 -12.28
CA THR A 182 12.41 6.28 -12.58
C THR A 182 12.63 5.96 -14.04
N ARG A 183 13.32 6.83 -14.77
CA ARG A 183 13.63 6.66 -16.20
C ARG A 183 15.03 7.14 -16.53
N GLU A 184 15.53 6.67 -17.66
CA GLU A 184 16.79 7.17 -18.22
C GLU A 184 16.52 8.35 -19.15
N VAL A 185 17.14 9.48 -18.83
CA VAL A 185 17.04 10.74 -19.58
C VAL A 185 18.37 10.96 -20.31
N PRO A 186 18.35 11.17 -21.64
CA PRO A 186 19.57 11.43 -22.41
C PRO A 186 20.36 12.59 -21.81
N ASN A 187 21.66 12.39 -21.60
CA ASN A 187 22.62 13.36 -21.01
C ASN A 187 22.44 13.69 -19.52
N GLU A 188 21.30 13.40 -18.91
CA GLU A 188 21.06 13.62 -17.47
C GLU A 188 21.24 12.34 -16.64
N GLY A 189 21.27 11.16 -17.27
CA GLY A 189 21.42 9.89 -16.58
C GLY A 189 20.09 9.34 -16.08
N ILE A 190 20.08 8.76 -14.89
CA ILE A 190 18.88 8.16 -14.30
C ILE A 190 18.20 9.19 -13.40
N VAL A 191 16.97 9.54 -13.73
CA VAL A 191 16.18 10.55 -13.02
C VAL A 191 14.93 9.91 -12.45
N THR A 192 14.62 10.25 -11.20
CA THR A 192 13.35 9.89 -10.55
C THR A 192 12.47 11.12 -10.39
N PHE A 193 11.21 10.95 -10.77
CA PHE A 193 10.14 11.92 -10.62
C PHE A 193 9.22 11.43 -9.50
N ALA A 194 9.08 12.21 -8.44
CA ALA A 194 8.09 12.00 -7.39
C ALA A 194 6.80 12.71 -7.80
N CYS A 195 5.73 11.95 -7.99
CA CYS A 195 4.49 12.43 -8.59
C CYS A 195 3.30 12.34 -7.63
N GLY A 196 2.48 13.39 -7.63
CA GLY A 196 1.11 13.37 -7.12
C GLY A 196 0.10 13.07 -8.24
N ILE A 197 -1.20 13.07 -7.89
CA ILE A 197 -2.30 12.98 -8.86
C ILE A 197 -3.32 14.07 -8.54
N ASP A 198 -3.56 14.98 -9.48
CA ASP A 198 -4.68 15.90 -9.45
C ASP A 198 -5.94 15.20 -10.00
N PHE A 199 -6.77 14.69 -9.09
CA PHE A 199 -8.04 14.06 -9.46
C PHE A 199 -9.11 15.05 -9.95
N SER A 200 -8.85 16.36 -9.88
CA SER A 200 -9.73 17.40 -10.41
C SER A 200 -9.39 17.82 -11.84
N ALA A 201 -8.25 17.36 -12.37
CA ALA A 201 -7.83 17.63 -13.73
C ALA A 201 -8.87 17.16 -14.75
N THR A 202 -9.19 18.02 -15.71
CA THR A 202 -10.12 17.70 -16.81
C THR A 202 -9.48 16.82 -17.88
N ASP A 203 -8.16 16.93 -18.04
CA ASP A 203 -7.36 16.17 -18.98
C ASP A 203 -6.48 15.14 -18.25
N PRO A 204 -6.73 13.84 -18.43
CA PRO A 204 -5.94 12.78 -17.80
C PRO A 204 -4.44 12.87 -18.10
N ASP A 205 -4.05 13.37 -19.27
CA ASP A 205 -2.64 13.43 -19.67
C ASP A 205 -1.84 14.48 -18.86
N ASN A 206 -2.53 15.39 -18.17
CA ASN A 206 -1.94 16.42 -17.31
C ASN A 206 -2.20 16.20 -15.80
N ALA A 207 -2.90 15.12 -15.44
CA ALA A 207 -3.30 14.87 -14.05
C ALA A 207 -2.16 14.35 -13.15
N PHE A 208 -1.09 13.80 -13.72
CA PHE A 208 0.10 13.46 -12.93
C PHE A 208 0.96 14.70 -12.73
N GLU A 209 1.03 15.19 -11.49
CA GLU A 209 1.81 16.36 -11.12
C GLU A 209 3.20 15.95 -10.62
N VAL A 210 4.26 16.48 -11.24
CA VAL A 210 5.63 16.29 -10.73
C VAL A 210 5.84 17.23 -9.55
N LEU A 211 5.93 16.66 -8.35
CA LEU A 211 6.16 17.41 -7.11
C LEU A 211 7.65 17.64 -6.86
N GLN A 212 8.48 16.65 -7.20
CA GLN A 212 9.93 16.73 -7.07
C GLN A 212 10.62 15.88 -8.15
N GLN A 213 11.81 16.32 -8.56
CA GLN A 213 12.70 15.60 -9.47
C GLN A 213 14.09 15.52 -8.85
N PHE A 214 14.76 14.37 -8.97
CA PHE A 214 16.12 14.19 -8.51
C PHE A 214 16.85 13.09 -9.29
N GLU A 215 18.18 13.20 -9.35
CA GLU A 215 19.03 12.14 -9.86
C GLU A 215 19.00 10.96 -8.90
N SER A 216 18.74 9.77 -9.43
CA SER A 216 18.72 8.54 -8.65
C SER A 216 19.60 7.49 -9.29
N LEU A 217 19.94 6.46 -8.52
CA LEU A 217 20.75 5.36 -9.00
C LEU A 217 19.89 4.12 -9.28
N GLY A 218 19.95 3.65 -10.52
CA GLY A 218 19.52 2.31 -10.91
C GLY A 218 18.00 2.04 -10.87
N THR A 219 17.63 0.92 -10.26
CA THR A 219 16.27 0.34 -10.31
C THR A 219 15.49 0.67 -9.04
N PRO A 220 14.25 1.17 -9.15
CA PRO A 220 13.45 1.50 -7.97
C PRO A 220 12.96 0.24 -7.26
N VAL A 221 13.08 0.20 -5.93
CA VAL A 221 12.77 -0.97 -5.10
C VAL A 221 11.51 -0.77 -4.26
N LYS A 222 11.34 0.40 -3.62
CA LYS A 222 10.16 0.71 -2.79
C LYS A 222 9.97 2.21 -2.63
N LEU A 223 8.71 2.63 -2.51
CA LEU A 223 8.32 3.94 -2.01
C LEU A 223 7.48 3.75 -0.74
N ASP A 224 7.92 4.36 0.36
CA ASP A 224 7.28 4.27 1.67
C ASP A 224 7.33 5.65 2.33
N ALA A 225 6.16 6.27 2.50
CA ALA A 225 6.03 7.63 3.02
C ALA A 225 6.88 8.62 2.21
N SER A 226 7.70 9.42 2.90
CA SER A 226 8.64 10.37 2.30
C SER A 226 9.96 9.75 1.82
N THR A 227 10.11 8.42 1.84
CA THR A 227 11.37 7.73 1.50
C THR A 227 11.24 6.86 0.26
N PHE A 228 12.09 7.13 -0.72
CA PHE A 228 12.23 6.32 -1.93
C PHE A 228 13.52 5.50 -1.87
N PHE A 229 13.43 4.21 -2.15
CA PHE A 229 14.56 3.28 -2.15
C PHE A 229 14.84 2.81 -3.58
N ALA A 230 16.10 2.91 -4.00
CA ALA A 230 16.57 2.38 -5.28
C ALA A 230 17.85 1.56 -5.09
N THR A 231 18.12 0.65 -6.04
CA THR A 231 19.34 -0.15 -6.07
C THR A 231 20.12 0.11 -7.35
N ASP A 232 21.43 0.24 -7.23
CA ASP A 232 22.33 0.32 -8.37
C ASP A 232 22.81 -1.08 -8.82
N ASP A 233 23.68 -1.11 -9.83
CA ASP A 233 24.31 -2.32 -10.35
C ASP A 233 25.29 -2.96 -9.35
N SER A 234 25.65 -2.25 -8.27
CA SER A 234 26.47 -2.75 -7.17
C SER A 234 25.63 -3.31 -6.01
N HIS A 235 24.32 -3.45 -6.22
CA HIS A 235 23.33 -3.94 -5.24
C HIS A 235 23.28 -3.11 -3.95
N ARG A 236 23.74 -1.85 -3.99
CA ARG A 236 23.62 -0.92 -2.86
C ARG A 236 22.25 -0.30 -2.87
N ILE A 237 21.61 -0.30 -1.71
CA ILE A 237 20.29 0.32 -1.54
C ILE A 237 20.53 1.76 -1.10
N THR A 238 20.11 2.70 -1.94
CA THR A 238 20.15 4.13 -1.61
C THR A 238 18.73 4.58 -1.28
N ALA A 239 18.59 5.20 -0.10
CA ALA A 239 17.36 5.82 0.34
C ALA A 239 17.42 7.33 0.05
N TYR A 240 16.37 7.85 -0.57
CA TYR A 240 16.22 9.26 -0.95
C TYR A 240 15.02 9.86 -0.23
N SER A 241 15.12 11.12 0.17
CA SER A 241 13.96 11.92 0.55
C SER A 241 13.23 12.35 -0.71
N VAL A 242 11.95 11.99 -0.86
CA VAL A 242 11.15 12.38 -2.04
C VAL A 242 10.80 13.87 -2.05
N GLU A 243 10.88 14.53 -0.91
CA GLU A 243 10.59 15.97 -0.76
C GLU A 243 11.78 16.83 -1.19
N THR A 244 12.99 16.38 -0.90
CA THR A 244 14.22 17.17 -1.13
C THR A 244 15.09 16.62 -2.25
N GLY A 245 14.86 15.37 -2.66
CA GLY A 245 15.74 14.62 -3.56
C GLY A 245 17.09 14.21 -2.94
N SER A 246 17.32 14.51 -1.66
CA SER A 246 18.60 14.24 -1.00
C SER A 246 18.76 12.76 -0.62
N VAL A 247 19.99 12.27 -0.66
CA VAL A 247 20.34 10.93 -0.18
C VAL A 247 20.31 10.91 1.35
N LEU A 248 19.45 10.06 1.91
CA LEU A 248 19.33 9.84 3.35
C LEU A 248 20.31 8.78 3.84
N TYR A 249 20.34 7.63 3.16
CA TYR A 249 21.15 6.48 3.56
C TYR A 249 21.70 5.76 2.33
N VAL A 250 22.90 5.19 2.46
CA VAL A 250 23.47 4.23 1.50
C VAL A 250 23.76 2.94 2.25
N LEU A 251 22.91 1.95 2.03
CA LEU A 251 22.96 0.66 2.71
C LEU A 251 23.77 -0.32 1.87
N ARG A 252 24.81 -0.88 2.49
CA ARG A 252 25.70 -1.87 1.87
C ARG A 252 25.36 -3.25 2.41
N VAL A 253 25.30 -4.24 1.53
CA VAL A 253 25.12 -5.64 1.92
C VAL A 253 26.19 -6.00 2.97
N PRO A 254 25.81 -6.53 4.15
CA PRO A 254 26.78 -6.99 5.14
C PRO A 254 27.48 -8.24 4.58
N LEU A 255 28.65 -8.05 3.97
CA LEU A 255 29.41 -9.12 3.35
C LEU A 255 30.10 -9.98 4.41
N MET A 256 29.89 -11.30 4.37
CA MET A 256 30.54 -12.25 5.30
C MET A 256 32.08 -12.28 5.19
N HIS A 257 32.66 -11.78 4.09
CA HIS A 257 34.10 -11.81 3.84
C HIS A 257 34.72 -10.44 3.53
N ASN A 258 34.00 -9.33 3.70
CA ASN A 258 34.47 -7.97 3.40
C ASN A 258 35.00 -7.72 1.96
N ASP A 259 34.80 -8.64 1.02
CA ASP A 259 35.23 -8.46 -0.37
C ASP A 259 34.24 -7.59 -1.14
N GLN A 260 34.55 -6.30 -1.23
CA GLN A 260 33.71 -5.29 -1.88
C GLN A 260 33.67 -5.42 -3.41
N THR A 261 34.39 -6.37 -4.00
CA THR A 261 34.44 -6.58 -5.45
C THR A 261 33.50 -7.67 -5.95
N VAL A 262 32.96 -8.50 -5.04
CA VAL A 262 32.09 -9.62 -5.41
C VAL A 262 30.61 -9.19 -5.29
N PHE A 263 30.03 -8.82 -6.43
CA PHE A 263 28.60 -8.54 -6.56
C PHE A 263 27.89 -9.80 -7.07
N LEU A 264 27.45 -10.65 -6.14
CA LEU A 264 26.60 -11.79 -6.50
C LEU A 264 25.18 -11.27 -6.78
N GLU A 265 24.60 -11.67 -7.92
CA GLU A 265 23.20 -11.39 -8.25
C GLU A 265 22.22 -11.83 -7.14
N GLU A 266 22.61 -12.84 -6.36
CA GLU A 266 21.86 -13.34 -5.21
C GLU A 266 21.69 -12.29 -4.09
N HIS A 267 22.55 -11.26 -4.07
CA HIS A 267 22.45 -10.12 -3.15
C HIS A 267 21.53 -9.01 -3.65
N LYS A 268 21.03 -9.09 -4.89
CA LYS A 268 20.13 -8.09 -5.45
C LYS A 268 18.86 -8.02 -4.60
N PRO A 269 18.48 -6.83 -4.11
CA PRO A 269 17.26 -6.68 -3.33
C PRO A 269 16.03 -6.91 -4.21
N LEU A 270 15.20 -7.86 -3.82
CA LEU A 270 13.93 -8.19 -4.48
C LEU A 270 12.77 -7.41 -3.86
N ALA A 271 12.82 -7.18 -2.54
CA ALA A 271 11.80 -6.44 -1.80
C ALA A 271 12.38 -5.78 -0.55
N LEU A 272 11.66 -4.78 -0.04
CA LEU A 272 12.00 -4.03 1.17
C LEU A 272 10.80 -3.85 2.08
N GLN A 273 11.03 -3.88 3.39
CA GLN A 273 10.01 -3.56 4.39
C GLN A 273 10.59 -2.71 5.52
N PRO A 274 10.24 -1.42 5.58
CA PRO A 274 10.50 -0.58 6.75
C PRO A 274 9.67 -1.06 7.95
N ILE A 275 10.29 -1.11 9.13
CA ILE A 275 9.69 -1.49 10.42
C ILE A 275 10.27 -0.58 11.50
N GLY A 276 9.61 0.55 11.75
CA GLY A 276 10.10 1.56 12.69
C GLY A 276 11.49 2.08 12.29
N ALA A 277 12.48 1.93 13.17
CA ALA A 277 13.87 2.32 12.90
C ALA A 277 14.69 1.24 12.16
N PHE A 278 14.04 0.20 11.63
CA PHE A 278 14.70 -0.89 10.92
C PHE A 278 14.22 -1.00 9.48
N LEU A 279 15.09 -1.52 8.62
CA LEU A 279 14.76 -1.90 7.26
C LEU A 279 15.11 -3.37 7.04
N LEU A 280 14.11 -4.16 6.65
CA LEU A 280 14.30 -5.52 6.16
C LEU A 280 14.45 -5.50 4.64
N THR A 281 15.48 -6.20 4.15
CA THR A 281 15.71 -6.37 2.71
C THR A 281 15.67 -7.86 2.40
N PHE A 282 14.85 -8.23 1.43
CA PHE A 282 14.73 -9.62 0.98
C PHE A 282 15.51 -9.79 -0.30
N THR A 283 16.50 -10.68 -0.28
CA THR A 283 17.27 -11.08 -1.45
C THR A 283 16.94 -12.54 -1.79
N GLN A 284 17.60 -13.14 -2.77
CA GLN A 284 17.27 -14.50 -3.20
C GLN A 284 17.53 -15.55 -2.11
N GLN A 285 18.61 -15.38 -1.33
CA GLN A 285 19.01 -16.36 -0.31
C GLN A 285 19.05 -15.78 1.12
N TRP A 286 19.03 -14.46 1.27
CA TRP A 286 19.22 -13.81 2.56
C TRP A 286 18.12 -12.81 2.88
N THR A 287 17.94 -12.58 4.17
CA THR A 287 17.19 -11.43 4.68
C THR A 287 18.17 -10.60 5.50
N HIS A 288 18.38 -9.37 5.10
CA HIS A 288 19.24 -8.44 5.83
C HIS A 288 18.39 -7.49 6.65
N LEU A 289 18.87 -7.18 7.86
CA LEU A 289 18.26 -6.23 8.78
C LEU A 289 19.22 -5.06 8.94
N TYR A 290 18.76 -3.86 8.60
CA TYR A 290 19.51 -2.62 8.78
C TYR A 290 18.85 -1.80 9.88
N PHE A 291 19.64 -1.20 10.75
CA PHE A 291 19.19 -0.14 11.64
C PHE A 291 19.37 1.20 10.93
N LEU A 292 18.29 1.98 10.82
CA LEU A 292 18.30 3.32 10.27
C LEU A 292 18.33 4.30 11.45
N PRO A 293 19.49 4.92 11.75
CA PRO A 293 19.53 5.94 12.79
C PRO A 293 18.58 7.07 12.40
N PRO A 294 17.91 7.74 13.35
CA PRO A 294 17.07 8.89 13.04
C PRO A 294 17.89 9.90 12.24
N PRO A 295 17.31 10.56 11.22
CA PRO A 295 18.03 11.53 10.43
C PRO A 295 18.60 12.56 11.38
N THR A 296 19.93 12.65 11.46
CA THR A 296 20.58 13.71 12.23
C THR A 296 20.02 15.02 11.71
N SER A 297 19.38 15.78 12.60
CA SER A 297 18.88 17.10 12.24
C SER A 297 20.01 17.83 11.51
N PRO A 298 19.71 18.47 10.36
CA PRO A 298 20.75 19.18 9.63
C PRO A 298 21.46 20.10 10.63
N PRO A 299 22.81 20.14 10.62
CA PRO A 299 23.56 20.93 11.58
C PRO A 299 22.95 22.32 11.58
N THR A 300 22.38 22.73 12.71
CA THR A 300 21.69 24.01 12.83
C THR A 300 22.70 25.05 12.38
N SER A 301 22.42 25.70 11.25
CA SER A 301 23.34 26.67 10.66
C SER A 301 23.80 27.59 11.79
N PRO A 302 25.11 27.80 11.98
CA PRO A 302 25.60 28.64 13.06
C PRO A 302 24.85 29.98 12.98
N PRO A 303 24.39 30.53 14.12
CA PRO A 303 23.63 31.77 14.13
C PRO A 303 24.42 32.81 13.33
N ILE A 304 23.80 33.36 12.29
CA ILE A 304 24.40 34.39 11.45
C ILE A 304 24.75 35.55 12.37
N THR A 305 26.03 35.68 12.73
CA THR A 305 26.52 36.84 13.49
C THR A 305 26.22 38.08 12.66
N PRO A 306 25.46 39.05 13.19
CA PRO A 306 25.18 40.28 12.47
C PRO A 306 26.50 40.99 12.13
N PRO A 307 26.59 41.64 10.96
CA PRO A 307 27.80 42.32 10.53
C PRO A 307 28.20 43.37 11.58
N THR A 308 29.41 43.24 12.11
CA THR A 308 30.00 44.19 13.04
C THR A 308 30.14 45.52 12.33
N THR A 309 29.31 46.50 12.69
CA THR A 309 29.39 47.87 12.21
C THR A 309 30.69 48.49 12.76
N THR A 310 31.74 48.52 11.95
CA THR A 310 32.92 49.36 12.21
C THR A 310 32.51 50.83 12.08
N THR A 311 32.72 51.58 13.17
CA THR A 311 32.63 53.04 13.25
C THR A 311 34.00 53.66 13.04
#